data_AF-A0A1F8P9S3-F1
#
_entry.id   AF-A0A1F8P9S3-F1
#
_cell.length_a   1.000
_cell.length_b   1.000
_cell.length_c   1.000
_cell.angle_alpha   90.00
_cell.angle_beta   90.00
_cell.angle_gamma   90.00
#
_symmetry.space_group_name_H-M   'P 1'
#
loop_
_entity.id
_entity.type
_entity.pdbx_description
1 polymer ?
#
loop_
_entity_poly.entity_id
_entity_poly.type
_entity_poly.pdbx_seq_one_letter_code
_entity_poly.pdbx_strand_id
1 'polypeptide(L)'
;MDGITSVGLLIFLCAGLILRGGYRFPDYPSIGDYPDEKALVYLTKTLEPGSRVGTYAPLNAWAAKLVSVNMSVQLRSLETPQKFVQWMQDEKLQAIYVEGALRSAEASVWSLIQEEIGKSLEVGFTTGEDGIQVYLVSMTQDPN
;
A
#
# COMPACT_ATOMS: atom_id res chain seq x y z
N MET A 1 -4.20 -61.81 26.00
CA MET A 1 -3.04 -61.62 25.08
C MET A 1 -3.16 -60.22 24.47
N ASP A 2 -3.18 -59.18 25.30
CA ASP A 2 -3.88 -57.93 24.95
C ASP A 2 -2.96 -56.70 24.90
N GLY A 3 -1.70 -56.86 25.31
CA GLY A 3 -0.69 -55.78 25.26
C GLY A 3 -0.04 -55.59 23.89
N ILE A 4 0.16 -56.69 23.13
CA ILE A 4 0.88 -56.65 21.85
C ILE A 4 0.06 -55.89 20.78
N THR A 5 -1.26 -56.05 20.80
CA THR A 5 -2.19 -55.37 19.89
C THR A 5 -2.25 -53.86 20.15
N SER A 6 -2.19 -53.45 21.42
CA SER A 6 -2.23 -52.04 21.82
C SER A 6 -0.94 -51.29 21.44
N VAL A 7 0.21 -51.95 21.61
CA VAL A 7 1.51 -51.39 21.22
C VAL A 7 1.63 -51.26 19.70
N GLY A 8 1.15 -52.26 18.94
CA GLY A 8 1.14 -52.19 17.48
C GLY A 8 0.29 -51.05 16.94
N LEU A 9 -0.88 -50.80 17.55
CA LEU A 9 -1.77 -49.69 17.18
C LEU A 9 -1.11 -48.32 17.42
N LEU A 10 -0.43 -48.15 18.57
CA LEU A 10 0.30 -46.93 18.91
C LEU A 10 1.45 -46.65 17.93
N ILE A 11 2.20 -47.68 17.55
CA ILE A 11 3.29 -47.54 16.56
C ILE A 11 2.72 -47.14 15.20
N PHE A 12 1.62 -47.75 14.77
CA PHE A 12 0.95 -47.39 13.52
C PHE A 12 0.41 -45.95 13.53
N LEU A 13 -0.14 -45.50 14.66
CA LEU A 13 -0.63 -44.13 14.83
C LEU A 13 0.52 -43.12 14.75
N CYS A 14 1.62 -43.37 15.46
CA CYS A 14 2.81 -42.53 15.45
C CYS A 14 3.46 -42.47 14.07
N ALA A 15 3.58 -43.62 13.40
CA ALA A 15 4.09 -43.69 12.03
C ALA A 15 3.18 -42.92 11.06
N GLY A 16 1.85 -43.02 11.20
CA GLY A 16 0.89 -42.26 10.41
C GLY A 16 0.96 -40.74 10.63
N LEU A 17 1.22 -40.29 11.85
CA LEU A 17 1.42 -38.87 12.18
C LEU A 17 2.73 -38.32 11.62
N ILE A 18 3.82 -39.09 11.65
CA ILE A 18 5.13 -38.68 11.12
C ILE A 18 5.12 -38.69 9.59
N LEU A 19 4.48 -39.68 8.95
CA LEU A 19 4.45 -39.85 7.50
C LEU A 19 3.47 -38.91 6.78
N ARG A 20 2.46 -38.35 7.47
CA ARG A 20 1.48 -37.42 6.84
C ARG A 20 2.00 -36.03 6.49
N GLY A 21 3.31 -35.80 6.63
CA GLY A 21 3.93 -34.55 6.21
C GLY A 21 3.73 -33.48 7.27
N GLY A 22 4.84 -32.83 7.63
CA GLY A 22 4.90 -31.83 8.68
C GLY A 22 3.75 -30.85 8.57
N TYR A 23 3.06 -30.65 9.70
CA TYR A 23 2.16 -29.53 9.89
C TYR A 23 2.92 -28.27 9.47
N ARG A 24 2.62 -27.72 8.30
CA ARG A 24 3.07 -26.39 7.93
C ARG A 24 2.39 -25.48 8.93
N PHE A 25 3.15 -24.99 9.90
CA PHE A 25 2.66 -23.92 10.75
C PHE A 25 2.11 -22.84 9.81
N PRO A 26 0.94 -22.25 10.12
CA PRO A 26 0.49 -21.08 9.39
C PRO A 26 1.64 -20.08 9.42
N ASP A 27 2.02 -19.55 8.26
CA ASP A 27 2.93 -18.40 8.23
C ASP A 27 2.23 -17.30 9.02
N TYR A 28 2.70 -17.07 10.25
CA TYR A 28 2.22 -15.97 11.04
C TYR A 28 2.73 -14.70 10.38
N PRO A 29 1.85 -13.73 10.13
CA PRO A 29 2.31 -12.48 9.58
C PRO A 29 3.30 -11.83 10.55
N SER A 30 4.51 -11.55 10.07
CA SER A 30 5.49 -10.73 10.77
C SER A 30 5.07 -9.27 10.70
N ILE A 31 5.09 -8.60 11.86
CA ILE A 31 4.93 -7.15 11.94
C ILE A 31 6.03 -6.51 11.09
N GLY A 32 5.66 -5.58 10.22
CA GLY A 32 6.53 -4.84 9.34
C GLY A 32 6.65 -5.43 7.93
N ASP A 33 6.01 -6.56 7.63
CA ASP A 33 6.08 -7.17 6.29
C ASP A 33 4.96 -6.74 5.35
N TYR A 34 3.85 -6.25 5.90
CA TYR A 34 2.72 -5.82 5.08
C TYR A 34 3.02 -4.53 4.30
N PRO A 35 2.63 -4.45 3.02
CA PRO A 35 2.80 -3.26 2.21
C PRO A 35 2.26 -1.99 2.87
N ASP A 36 1.10 -2.05 3.53
CA ASP A 36 0.48 -0.93 4.23
C ASP A 36 1.34 -0.41 5.38
N GLU A 37 1.89 -1.31 6.18
CA GLU A 37 2.77 -0.94 7.30
C GLU A 37 4.07 -0.31 6.79
N LYS A 38 4.66 -0.86 5.72
CA LYS A 38 5.87 -0.30 5.10
C LYS A 38 5.60 1.11 4.55
N ALA A 39 4.46 1.30 3.90
CA ALA A 39 4.07 2.61 3.37
C ALA A 39 3.76 3.62 4.48
N LEU A 40 3.08 3.19 5.55
CA LEU A 40 2.83 4.02 6.73
C LEU A 40 4.14 4.47 7.40
N VAL A 41 5.09 3.55 7.58
CA VAL A 41 6.41 3.86 8.12
C VAL A 41 7.15 4.83 7.20
N TYR A 42 7.06 4.64 5.88
CA TYR A 42 7.64 5.57 4.91
C TYR A 42 7.03 6.97 5.04
N LEU A 43 5.71 7.09 5.00
CA LEU A 43 4.99 8.37 5.13
C LEU A 43 5.37 9.11 6.41
N THR A 44 5.44 8.39 7.54
CA THR A 44 5.79 8.95 8.85
C THR A 44 7.23 9.48 8.92
N LYS A 45 8.15 8.88 8.16
CA LYS A 45 9.56 9.28 8.12
C LYS A 45 9.84 10.40 7.13
N THR A 46 9.07 10.43 6.03
CA THR A 46 9.33 11.33 4.91
C THR A 46 8.58 12.66 5.03
N LEU A 47 7.37 12.66 5.59
CA LEU A 47 6.52 13.85 5.65
C LEU A 47 6.38 14.37 7.07
N GLU A 48 6.28 15.69 7.21
CA GLU A 48 5.98 16.30 8.49
C GLU A 48 4.52 16.06 8.91
N PRO A 49 4.22 15.94 10.21
CA PRO A 49 2.84 15.89 10.68
C PRO A 49 2.02 17.09 10.18
N GLY A 50 0.80 16.84 9.72
CA GLY A 50 -0.07 17.88 9.14
C GLY A 50 0.13 18.12 7.64
N SER A 51 1.14 17.51 7.02
CA SER A 51 1.30 17.55 5.57
C SER A 51 0.09 16.97 4.84
N ARG A 52 -0.23 17.53 3.67
CA ARG A 52 -1.40 17.14 2.87
C ARG A 52 -1.01 16.07 1.86
N VAL A 53 -1.75 14.96 1.86
CA VAL A 53 -1.50 13.82 0.98
C VAL A 53 -2.78 13.46 0.24
N GLY A 54 -2.68 13.33 -1.08
CA GLY A 54 -3.74 12.80 -1.92
C GLY A 54 -3.94 11.31 -1.63
N THR A 55 -5.14 10.90 -1.23
CA THR A 55 -5.46 9.50 -0.91
C THR A 55 -6.83 9.10 -1.45
N TYR A 56 -6.97 7.83 -1.86
CA TYR A 56 -8.30 7.24 -2.07
C TYR A 56 -8.95 6.85 -0.74
N ALA A 57 -8.30 5.99 0.06
CA ALA A 57 -8.69 5.72 1.44
C ALA A 57 -7.79 6.48 2.43
N PRO A 58 -8.36 7.10 3.48
CA PRO A 58 -7.62 8.01 4.35
C PRO A 58 -6.80 7.32 5.45
N LEU A 59 -7.00 6.01 5.67
CA LEU A 59 -6.55 5.32 6.88
C LEU A 59 -5.04 5.47 7.15
N ASN A 60 -4.21 5.22 6.14
CA ASN A 60 -2.75 5.28 6.28
C ASN A 60 -2.24 6.72 6.42
N ALA A 61 -2.90 7.70 5.79
CA ALA A 61 -2.58 9.11 6.00
C ALA A 61 -2.89 9.54 7.43
N TRP A 62 -4.05 9.17 7.97
CA TRP A 62 -4.42 9.48 9.35
C TRP A 62 -3.49 8.81 10.36
N ALA A 63 -3.14 7.54 10.14
CA ALA A 63 -2.19 6.83 11.00
C ALA A 63 -0.81 7.51 11.01
N ALA A 64 -0.39 8.11 9.89
CA ALA A 64 0.84 8.89 9.77
C ALA A 64 0.72 10.34 10.30
N LYS A 65 -0.42 10.74 10.88
CA LYS A 65 -0.73 12.12 11.32
C LYS A 65 -0.71 13.14 10.17
N LEU A 66 -1.12 12.71 8.98
CA LEU A 66 -1.20 13.53 7.77
C LEU A 66 -2.64 13.94 7.50
N VAL A 67 -2.81 15.01 6.72
CA VAL A 67 -4.11 15.47 6.24
C VAL A 67 -4.43 14.74 4.93
N SER A 68 -5.43 13.86 4.97
CA SER A 68 -5.94 13.19 3.79
C SER A 68 -6.75 14.17 2.92
N VAL A 69 -6.34 14.31 1.66
CA VAL A 69 -7.10 15.00 0.61
C VAL A 69 -7.69 13.92 -0.29
N ASN A 70 -9.01 13.88 -0.37
CA ASN A 70 -9.71 12.78 -1.03
C ASN A 70 -9.56 12.85 -2.55
N MET A 71 -9.21 11.71 -3.17
CA MET A 71 -8.98 11.57 -4.60
C MET A 71 -10.13 10.93 -5.38
N SER A 72 -11.33 10.85 -4.80
CA SER A 72 -12.51 10.29 -5.46
C SER A 72 -13.26 11.34 -6.31
N VAL A 73 -14.40 10.93 -6.88
CA VAL A 73 -15.47 11.67 -7.59
C VAL A 73 -15.15 13.07 -8.16
N GLN A 74 -14.72 14.03 -7.35
CA GLN A 74 -14.34 15.38 -7.79
C GLN A 74 -13.15 15.37 -8.77
N LEU A 75 -12.21 14.44 -8.61
CA LEU A 75 -11.09 14.29 -9.54
C LEU A 75 -11.49 13.69 -10.88
N ARG A 76 -12.66 13.03 -10.99
CA ARG A 76 -13.12 12.42 -12.24
C ARG A 76 -13.42 13.44 -13.32
N SER A 77 -13.71 14.70 -12.94
CA SER A 77 -13.90 15.80 -13.89
C SER A 77 -12.60 16.46 -14.36
N LEU A 78 -11.45 16.08 -13.80
CA LEU A 78 -10.18 16.52 -14.34
C LEU A 78 -9.87 15.67 -15.57
N GLU A 79 -9.83 16.32 -16.72
CA GLU A 79 -9.61 15.64 -18.01
C GLU A 79 -8.18 15.79 -18.51
N THR A 80 -7.37 16.63 -17.87
CA THR A 80 -6.01 16.95 -18.36
C THR A 80 -4.97 16.90 -17.24
N PRO A 81 -3.72 16.49 -17.54
CA PRO A 81 -2.63 16.50 -16.57
C PRO A 81 -2.36 17.89 -15.99
N GLN A 82 -2.50 18.96 -16.79
CA GLN A 82 -2.29 20.32 -16.31
C GLN A 82 -3.31 20.70 -15.23
N LYS A 83 -4.59 20.33 -15.40
CA LYS A 83 -5.61 20.55 -14.37
C LYS A 83 -5.35 19.71 -13.13
N PHE A 84 -4.82 18.50 -13.31
CA PHE A 84 -4.42 17.64 -12.20
C PHE A 84 -3.26 18.26 -11.39
N VAL A 85 -2.22 18.76 -12.06
CA VAL A 85 -1.13 19.50 -11.41
C VAL A 85 -1.63 20.74 -10.69
N GLN A 86 -2.50 21.53 -11.33
CA GLN A 86 -3.09 22.70 -10.70
C GLN A 86 -3.89 22.32 -9.45
N TRP A 87 -4.69 21.25 -9.50
CA TRP A 87 -5.39 20.73 -8.33
C TRP A 87 -4.42 20.32 -7.21
N MET A 88 -3.31 19.63 -7.53
CA MET A 88 -2.29 19.30 -6.52
C MET A 88 -1.70 20.55 -5.87
N GLN A 89 -1.50 21.62 -6.63
CA GLN A 89 -0.99 22.90 -6.15
C GLN A 89 -2.01 23.64 -5.28
N ASP A 90 -3.26 23.72 -5.73
CA ASP A 90 -4.36 24.37 -5.00
C ASP A 90 -4.61 23.67 -3.66
N GLU A 91 -4.56 22.34 -3.66
CA GLU A 91 -4.66 21.50 -2.47
C GLU A 91 -3.35 21.42 -1.67
N LYS A 92 -2.26 22.04 -2.14
CA LYS A 92 -0.93 22.06 -1.50
C LYS A 92 -0.45 20.66 -1.11
N LEU A 93 -0.63 19.70 -2.01
CA LEU A 93 -0.22 18.32 -1.79
C LEU A 93 1.30 18.23 -1.75
N GLN A 94 1.79 17.42 -0.81
CA GLN A 94 3.20 17.05 -0.72
C GLN A 94 3.46 15.64 -1.23
N ALA A 95 2.42 14.79 -1.24
CA ALA A 95 2.51 13.45 -1.79
C ALA A 95 1.14 12.94 -2.28
N ILE A 96 1.18 11.88 -3.06
CA ILE A 96 0.04 11.04 -3.42
C ILE A 96 0.32 9.62 -2.94
N TYR A 97 -0.63 9.06 -2.20
CA TYR A 97 -0.63 7.67 -1.78
C TYR A 97 -1.58 6.87 -2.67
N VAL A 98 -1.04 5.88 -3.38
CA VAL A 98 -1.78 5.04 -4.32
C VAL A 98 -1.80 3.60 -3.83
N GLU A 99 -3.02 3.10 -3.64
CA GLU A 99 -3.34 1.71 -3.32
C GLU A 99 -4.12 1.07 -4.47
N GLY A 100 -4.29 -0.26 -4.44
CA GLY A 100 -4.99 -1.00 -5.49
C GLY A 100 -6.44 -0.56 -5.71
N ALA A 101 -7.10 -0.02 -4.68
CA ALA A 101 -8.47 0.49 -4.79
C ALA A 101 -8.54 1.74 -5.69
N LEU A 102 -7.55 2.66 -5.63
CA LEU A 102 -7.51 3.82 -6.52
C LEU A 102 -7.38 3.37 -7.99
N ARG A 103 -6.46 2.44 -8.27
CA ARG A 103 -6.20 1.99 -9.65
C ARG A 103 -7.41 1.29 -10.27
N SER A 104 -8.14 0.51 -9.48
CA SER A 104 -9.30 -0.25 -9.95
C SER A 104 -10.59 0.59 -10.00
N ALA A 105 -10.82 1.48 -9.03
CA ALA A 105 -12.06 2.26 -8.96
C ALA A 105 -12.00 3.61 -9.69
N GLU A 106 -10.81 4.19 -9.85
CA GLU A 106 -10.59 5.54 -10.38
C GLU A 106 -9.56 5.53 -11.53
N ALA A 107 -9.80 4.70 -12.55
CA ALA A 107 -8.85 4.49 -13.65
C ALA A 107 -8.43 5.80 -14.36
N SER A 108 -9.34 6.76 -14.54
CA SER A 108 -9.01 8.06 -15.12
C SER A 108 -8.06 8.88 -14.24
N VAL A 109 -8.28 8.88 -12.93
CA VAL A 109 -7.38 9.54 -11.96
C VAL A 109 -6.02 8.85 -11.96
N TRP A 110 -6.00 7.52 -12.05
CA TRP A 110 -4.76 6.75 -12.17
C TRP A 110 -3.98 7.13 -13.44
N SER A 111 -4.64 7.26 -14.59
CA SER A 111 -3.97 7.71 -15.82
C SER A 111 -3.34 9.10 -15.67
N LEU A 112 -4.02 10.05 -15.02
CA LEU A 112 -3.47 11.37 -14.75
C LEU A 112 -2.24 11.31 -13.85
N ILE A 113 -2.27 10.48 -12.81
CA ILE A 113 -1.09 10.24 -11.95
C ILE A 113 0.06 9.71 -12.79
N GLN A 114 -0.18 8.69 -13.62
CA GLN A 114 0.86 8.06 -14.44
C GLN A 114 1.53 9.04 -15.40
N GLU A 115 0.75 9.94 -16.01
CA GLU A 115 1.28 10.95 -16.92
C GLU A 115 2.21 11.96 -16.24
N GLU A 116 2.10 12.12 -14.93
CA GLU A 116 2.89 13.06 -14.13
C GLU A 116 4.10 12.43 -13.41
N ILE A 117 4.24 11.11 -13.44
CA ILE A 117 5.41 10.41 -12.88
C ILE A 117 6.67 10.81 -13.66
N GLY A 118 7.71 11.22 -12.94
CA GLY A 118 8.97 11.74 -13.49
C GLY A 118 8.89 13.19 -13.98
N LYS A 119 7.73 13.84 -13.84
CA LYS A 119 7.52 15.26 -14.08
C LYS A 119 7.26 15.97 -12.76
N SER A 120 5.99 16.13 -12.39
CA SER A 120 5.57 16.75 -11.13
C SER A 120 5.46 15.75 -9.97
N LEU A 121 5.60 14.45 -10.25
CA LEU A 121 5.57 13.38 -9.27
C LEU A 121 6.86 12.55 -9.31
N GLU A 122 7.54 12.43 -8.18
CA GLU A 122 8.69 11.55 -8.00
C GLU A 122 8.32 10.28 -7.23
N VAL A 123 8.89 9.14 -7.62
CA VAL A 123 8.66 7.88 -6.91
C VAL A 123 9.37 7.93 -5.55
N GLY A 124 8.61 8.04 -4.48
CA GLY A 124 9.13 8.00 -3.11
C GLY A 124 9.21 6.59 -2.54
N PHE A 125 8.16 5.78 -2.78
CA PHE A 125 8.06 4.42 -2.27
C PHE A 125 7.23 3.54 -3.22
N THR A 126 7.59 2.26 -3.33
CA THR A 126 6.82 1.26 -4.08
C THR A 126 7.03 -0.13 -3.48
N THR A 127 5.96 -0.94 -3.43
CA THR A 127 6.04 -2.38 -3.12
C THR A 127 5.90 -3.26 -4.37
N GLY A 128 6.03 -2.69 -5.57
CA GLY A 128 5.85 -3.37 -6.86
C GLY A 128 4.91 -2.61 -7.79
N GLU A 129 4.73 -3.12 -9.01
CA GLU A 129 3.94 -2.49 -10.07
C GLU A 129 2.46 -2.34 -9.68
N ASP A 130 1.88 -3.39 -9.07
CA ASP A 130 0.49 -3.39 -8.57
C ASP A 130 0.37 -3.07 -7.07
N GLY A 131 1.51 -2.82 -6.41
CA GLY A 131 1.62 -2.64 -4.97
C GLY A 131 1.17 -1.27 -4.48
N ILE A 132 1.48 -0.95 -3.22
CA ILE A 132 1.29 0.41 -2.70
C ILE A 132 2.42 1.28 -3.23
N GLN A 133 2.08 2.48 -3.69
CA GLN A 133 3.01 3.46 -4.23
C GLN A 133 2.79 4.80 -3.53
N VAL A 134 3.88 5.49 -3.22
CA VAL A 134 3.85 6.87 -2.74
C VAL A 134 4.66 7.72 -3.70
N TYR A 135 4.02 8.75 -4.23
CA TYR A 135 4.62 9.73 -5.12
C TYR A 135 4.79 11.05 -4.38
N LEU A 136 6.01 11.57 -4.33
CA LEU A 136 6.28 12.90 -3.77
C LEU A 136 6.00 13.96 -4.83
N VAL A 137 5.39 15.07 -4.43
CA VAL A 137 5.12 16.18 -5.34
C VAL A 137 6.40 16.99 -5.50
N SER A 138 7.04 16.87 -6.66
CA SER A 138 8.20 17.67 -7.04
C SER A 138 7.70 18.88 -7.81
N MET A 139 7.53 19.98 -7.09
CA MET A 139 7.31 21.25 -7.76
C MET A 139 8.65 21.68 -8.35
N THR A 140 8.83 21.45 -9.66
CA THR A 140 9.84 22.19 -10.40
C THR A 140 9.49 23.66 -10.25
N GLN A 141 10.24 24.33 -9.37
CA GLN A 141 10.11 25.75 -9.12
C GLN A 141 10.50 26.44 -10.44
N ASP A 142 9.51 27.00 -11.15
CA ASP A 142 9.81 27.88 -12.28
C ASP A 142 10.73 28.99 -11.75
N PRO A 143 11.95 29.17 -12.29
CA PRO A 143 12.77 30.31 -11.95
C PRO A 143 12.07 31.54 -12.55
N ASN A 144 11.49 32.35 -11.67
CA ASN A 144 11.01 33.69 -11.97
C ASN A 144 12.10 34.54 -12.63
#